data_AF-A0A953E3M5-F1
#
_entry.id   AF-A0A953E3M5-F1
#
_cell.length_a   1.000
_cell.length_b   1.000
_cell.length_c   1.000
_cell.angle_alpha   90.00
_cell.angle_beta   90.00
_cell.angle_gamma   90.00
#
_symmetry.space_group_name_H-M   'P 1'
#
loop_
_entity.id
_entity.type
_entity.pdbx_description
1 polymer ?
#
loop_
_entity_poly.entity_id
_entity_poly.type
_entity_poly.pdbx_seq_one_letter_code
_entity_poly.pdbx_strand_id
1 'polypeptide(L)' 'MRIVLACAEPGATNLGVAEALGVSRETVATWRGRFTGHRLEGLVDGPRSGAPRTIDDEAVAPPRSRGAAPA' A
#
# COMPACT_ATOMS: atom_id res chain seq x y z
N MET A 1 -3.99 -0.47 -12.08
CA MET A 1 -2.68 -0.55 -11.39
C MET A 1 -1.68 0.40 -12.04
N ARG A 2 -1.25 1.49 -11.38
CA ARG A 2 -0.34 2.50 -11.98
C ARG A 2 1.16 2.19 -11.81
N ILE A 3 1.52 1.42 -10.77
CA ILE A 3 2.91 1.09 -10.43
C ILE A 3 3.60 0.29 -11.55
N VAL A 4 2.96 -0.77 -12.05
CA VAL A 4 3.55 -1.64 -13.09
C VAL A 4 3.78 -0.89 -14.40
N LEU A 5 2.85 -0.01 -14.77
CA LEU A 5 2.97 0.82 -15.97
C LEU A 5 4.15 1.80 -15.84
N ALA A 6 4.26 2.48 -14.71
CA ALA A 6 5.40 3.37 -14.44
C ALA A 6 6.74 2.62 -14.41
N CYS A 7 6.76 1.37 -13.97
CA CYS A 7 7.94 0.51 -14.01
C CYS A 7 8.33 0.01 -15.42
N ALA A 8 7.43 0.12 -16.40
CA ALA A 8 7.69 -0.26 -17.79
C ALA A 8 8.30 0.88 -18.62
N GLU A 9 8.30 2.11 -18.09
CA GLU A 9 8.91 3.26 -18.75
C GLU A 9 10.44 3.09 -18.87
N PRO A 10 11.06 3.54 -19.98
CA PRO A 10 12.50 3.47 -20.16
C PRO A 10 13.25 4.17 -19.02
N GLY A 11 14.23 3.47 -18.42
CA GLY A 11 15.03 4.04 -17.32
C GLY A 11 14.31 4.13 -15.97
N ALA A 12 13.09 3.60 -15.86
CA ALA A 12 12.36 3.61 -14.59
C ALA A 12 13.08 2.81 -13.50
N THR A 13 13.30 3.44 -12.35
CA THR A 13 13.80 2.79 -11.14
C THR A 13 12.69 2.64 -10.12
N ASN A 14 12.76 1.62 -9.25
CA ASN A 14 11.75 1.44 -8.21
C ASN A 14 11.67 2.63 -7.26
N LEU A 15 12.79 3.33 -7.03
CA LEU A 15 12.83 4.54 -6.21
C LEU A 15 12.13 5.70 -6.92
N GLY A 16 12.48 5.98 -8.19
CA GLY A 16 11.85 7.06 -8.93
C GLY A 16 10.35 6.87 -9.13
N VAL A 17 9.91 5.62 -9.37
CA VAL A 17 8.48 5.28 -9.44
C VAL A 17 7.80 5.47 -8.07
N ALA A 18 8.48 5.12 -6.98
CA ALA A 18 7.95 5.29 -5.63
C ALA A 18 7.76 6.78 -5.28
N GLU A 19 8.75 7.62 -5.59
CA GLU A 19 8.68 9.08 -5.41
C GLU A 19 7.58 9.70 -6.28
N ALA A 20 7.52 9.35 -7.56
CA ALA A 20 6.52 9.89 -8.49
C ALA A 20 5.07 9.52 -8.12
N LEU A 21 4.86 8.37 -7.47
CA LEU A 21 3.55 7.88 -7.08
C LEU A 21 3.22 8.11 -5.59
N GLY A 22 4.16 8.64 -4.81
CA GLY A 22 3.98 8.85 -3.37
C GLY A 22 3.80 7.56 -2.57
N VAL A 23 4.43 6.47 -2.99
CA VAL A 23 4.37 5.15 -2.32
C VAL A 23 5.75 4.75 -1.80
N SER A 24 5.83 3.70 -0.99
CA SER A 24 7.13 3.18 -0.58
C SER A 24 7.81 2.40 -1.71
N ARG A 25 9.15 2.41 -1.72
CA ARG A 25 9.95 1.58 -2.64
C ARG A 25 9.61 0.09 -2.52
N GLU A 26 9.30 -0.37 -1.31
CA GLU A 26 8.91 -1.76 -1.05
C GLU A 26 7.58 -2.09 -1.72
N THR A 27 6.57 -1.20 -1.63
CA THR A 27 5.31 -1.37 -2.35
C THR A 27 5.55 -1.55 -3.85
N VAL A 28 6.42 -0.73 -4.45
CA VAL A 28 6.79 -0.88 -5.87
C VAL A 28 7.44 -2.25 -6.15
N ALA A 29 8.39 -2.67 -5.32
CA ALA A 29 9.08 -3.95 -5.46
C ALA A 29 8.11 -5.14 -5.35
N THR A 30 7.19 -5.12 -4.39
CA THR A 30 6.16 -6.16 -4.21
C THR A 30 5.28 -6.29 -5.45
N TRP A 31 4.75 -5.17 -5.96
CA TRP A 31 3.87 -5.21 -7.14
C TRP A 31 4.62 -5.59 -8.42
N ARG A 32 5.86 -5.14 -8.58
CA ARG A 32 6.72 -5.56 -9.69
C ARG A 32 7.01 -7.06 -9.63
N GLY A 33 7.32 -7.59 -8.45
CA GLY A 33 7.54 -9.03 -8.23
C GLY A 33 6.29 -9.85 -8.55
N ARG A 34 5.12 -9.42 -8.07
CA ARG A 34 3.83 -10.06 -8.38
C ARG A 34 3.53 -10.10 -9.87
N PHE A 35 3.76 -8.99 -10.58
CA PHE A 35 3.56 -8.94 -12.02
C PHE A 35 4.54 -9.82 -12.80
N THR A 36 5.80 -9.90 -12.38
CA THR A 36 6.79 -10.78 -13.03
C THR A 36 6.40 -12.25 -12.89
N GLY A 37 5.94 -12.68 -11.70
CA GLY A 37 5.60 -14.08 -11.45
C GLY A 37 4.20 -14.50 -11.93
N HIS A 38 3.23 -13.60 -11.86
CA HIS A 38 1.82 -13.93 -12.08
C HIS A 38 1.13 -12.99 -13.07
N ARG A 39 1.88 -12.18 -13.83
CA ARG A 39 1.34 -11.28 -14.87
C ARG A 39 0.12 -10.49 -14.37
N LEU A 40 -0.99 -10.55 -15.09
CA LEU A 40 -2.19 -9.77 -14.76
C LEU A 40 -2.93 -10.35 -13.55
N GLU A 41 -2.84 -11.67 -13.36
CA GLU A 41 -3.41 -12.40 -12.24
C GLU A 41 -2.79 -11.95 -10.90
N GLY A 42 -1.50 -11.59 -10.91
CA GLY A 42 -0.78 -11.02 -9.76
C GLY A 42 -1.18 -9.58 -9.40
N LEU A 43 -1.98 -8.92 -10.23
CA LEU A 43 -2.46 -7.54 -10.01
C LEU A 43 -3.88 -7.48 -9.47
N VAL A 44 -4.55 -8.63 -9.38
CA VAL A 44 -5.82 -8.75 -8.66
C VAL A 44 -5.51 -8.57 -7.17
N ASP A 45 -6.26 -7.69 -6.49
CA ASP A 45 -6.26 -7.70 -5.03
C ASP A 45 -6.76 -9.09 -4.59
N GLY A 46 -5.84 -9.91 -4.08
CA GLY A 46 -6.21 -11.15 -3.39
C GLY A 46 -7.23 -10.84 -2.29
N PRO A 47 -8.01 -11.85 -1.82
CA PRO A 47 -8.97 -11.63 -0.75
C PRO A 47 -8.28 -10.85 0.36
N ARG A 48 -8.77 -9.63 0.61
CA ARG A 48 -8.20 -8.74 1.62
C ARG A 48 -8.10 -9.57 2.88
N SER A 49 -6.89 -9.91 3.31
CA SER A 49 -6.67 -10.44 4.65
C SER A 49 -6.80 -9.25 5.61
N GLY A 50 -7.99 -8.64 5.62
CA GLY A 50 -8.52 -8.13 6.86
C GLY A 50 -9.06 -9.36 7.55
N ALA A 51 -8.59 -9.64 8.77
CA ALA A 51 -9.34 -10.50 9.67
C ALA A 51 -10.83 -10.13 9.56
N PRO A 52 -11.77 -11.09 9.52
CA PRO A 52 -13.19 -10.76 9.51
C PRO A 52 -13.41 -9.71 10.60
N ARG A 53 -13.97 -8.55 10.24
CA ARG A 53 -14.28 -7.53 11.23
C ARG A 53 -15.39 -8.08 12.11
N THR A 54 -15.01 -8.69 13.23
CA THR A 54 -15.85 -8.77 14.42
C THR A 54 -15.34 -7.67 15.35
N ILE A 55 -15.55 -6.42 14.95
CA ILE A 55 -15.66 -5.36 15.94
C ILE A 55 -17.16 -5.12 16.00
N ASP A 56 -17.81 -5.63 17.04
CA ASP A 56 -19.10 -5.08 17.46
C ASP A 56 -18.93 -3.56 17.51
N ASP A 57 -19.79 -2.83 16.80
CA ASP A 57 -19.74 -1.37 16.64
C ASP A 57 -19.71 -0.59 17.98
N GLU A 58 -19.92 -1.26 19.11
CA GLU A 58 -19.95 -0.68 20.46
C GLU A 58 -18.56 -0.44 21.11
N ALA A 59 -17.44 -0.94 20.54
CA ALA A 59 -16.12 -0.84 21.18
C ALA A 59 -15.10 0.11 20.50
N VAL A 60 -15.55 1.11 19.74
CA VAL A 60 -14.65 2.16 19.24
C VAL A 60 -14.41 3.19 20.35
N ALA A 61 -13.36 2.98 21.14
CA ALA A 61 -12.86 4.03 22.04
C ALA A 61 -12.47 5.28 21.22
N PRO A 62 -12.89 6.49 21.63
CA PRO A 62 -12.56 7.69 20.89
C PRO A 62 -11.04 7.91 20.85
N PRO A 63 -10.51 8.51 19.76
CA PRO A 63 -9.07 8.75 19.62
C PRO A 63 -8.59 9.62 20.79
N ARG A 64 -7.59 9.13 21.54
CA ARG A 64 -7.00 9.88 22.66
C ARG A 64 -6.34 11.14 22.10
N SER A 65 -6.87 12.29 22.48
CA SER A 65 -6.25 13.60 22.22
C SER A 65 -4.85 13.64 22.84
N ARG A 66 -3.83 13.90 22.02
CA ARG A 66 -2.46 14.19 22.47
C ARG A 66 -2.49 15.48 23.28
N GLY A 67 -2.00 15.43 24.53
CA GLY A 67 -2.07 16.52 25.50
C GLY A 67 -1.30 17.78 25.09
N ALA A 68 -1.82 18.93 25.54
CA ALA A 68 -1.11 20.20 25.60
C ALA A 68 -0.45 20.34 26.98
N ALA A 69 0.83 20.72 27.01
CA ALA A 69 1.58 21.01 28.23
C ALA A 69 1.23 22.43 28.76
N PRO A 70 1.17 22.67 30.08
CA PRO A 70 1.10 24.02 30.62
C PRO A 70 2.50 24.63 30.84
N ALA A 71 2.57 25.96 30.72
CA ALA A 71 3.69 26.84 31.07
C ALA A 71 3.65 27.23 32.56
#